data_AF-A0A7C8DRR4-F1
#
_entry.id   AF-A0A7C8DRR4-F1
#
_cell.length_a   1.000
_cell.length_b   1.000
_cell.length_c   1.000
_cell.angle_alpha   90.00
_cell.angle_beta   90.00
_cell.angle_gamma   90.00
#
_symmetry.space_group_name_H-M   'P 1'
#
loop_
_entity.id
_entity.type
_entity.pdbx_description
1 polymer ?
#
loop_
_entity_poly.entity_id
_entity_poly.type
_entity_poly.pdbx_seq_one_letter_code
_entity_poly.pdbx_strand_id
1 'polypeptide(L)'
;ARDQNLFKRFLELSPMAQQYYRKMEQRRLNLNHHVQKIVALSEVYGSDAVAEAMTDAFQFQAFSSEYIANILEQRSRFLPEPGALHLTRREDLLELKVDQPDLNIYEQ
;
A
#
# COMPACT_ATOMS: atom_id res chain seq x y z
N ALA A 1 -23.46 -7.20 20.28
CA ALA A 1 -24.23 -6.82 19.08
C ALA A 1 -23.44 -5.92 18.13
N ARG A 2 -22.89 -4.78 18.61
CA ARG A 2 -22.13 -3.83 17.76
C ARG A 2 -20.87 -4.43 17.13
N ASP A 3 -20.06 -5.16 17.89
CA ASP A 3 -18.82 -5.77 17.38
C ASP A 3 -19.07 -6.90 16.38
N GLN A 4 -20.15 -7.68 16.59
CA GLN A 4 -20.56 -8.73 15.65
C GLN A 4 -21.00 -8.13 14.30
N ASN A 5 -21.71 -7.00 14.31
CA ASN A 5 -22.10 -6.30 13.09
C ASN A 5 -20.86 -5.73 12.39
N LEU A 6 -19.93 -5.13 13.14
CA LEU A 6 -18.69 -4.59 12.59
C LEU A 6 -17.83 -5.69 11.94
N PHE A 7 -17.68 -6.83 12.60
CA PHE A 7 -16.93 -7.96 12.03
C PHE A 7 -17.62 -8.52 10.78
N LYS A 8 -18.96 -8.60 10.77
CA LYS A 8 -19.71 -8.99 9.57
C LYS A 8 -19.44 -8.03 8.39
N ARG A 9 -19.53 -6.71 8.61
CA ARG A 9 -19.22 -5.70 7.59
C ARG A 9 -17.79 -5.85 7.07
N PHE A 10 -16.82 -6.11 7.95
CA PHE A 10 -15.45 -6.38 7.55
C PHE A 10 -15.32 -7.60 6.64
N LEU A 11 -16.00 -8.71 6.96
CA LEU A 11 -15.98 -9.92 6.13
C LEU A 11 -16.63 -9.71 4.76
N GLU A 12 -17.60 -8.80 4.66
CA GLU A 12 -18.26 -8.43 3.41
C GLU A 12 -17.38 -7.55 2.49
N LEU A 13 -16.29 -6.95 3.00
CA LEU A 13 -15.41 -6.08 2.19
C LEU A 13 -14.67 -6.84 1.10
N SER A 14 -14.27 -8.08 1.35
CA SER A 14 -13.45 -8.85 0.41
C SER A 14 -13.56 -10.34 0.68
N PRO A 15 -13.56 -11.20 -0.36
CA PRO A 15 -13.42 -12.64 -0.19
C PRO A 15 -12.17 -13.05 0.62
N MET A 16 -11.12 -12.22 0.62
CA MET A 16 -9.89 -12.48 1.38
C MET A 16 -9.95 -12.00 2.84
N ALA A 17 -11.00 -11.30 3.27
CA ALA A 17 -11.07 -10.67 4.58
C ALA A 17 -10.88 -11.65 5.74
N GLN A 18 -11.48 -12.84 5.66
CA GLN A 18 -11.29 -13.89 6.66
C GLN A 18 -9.83 -14.34 6.79
N GLN A 19 -9.13 -14.47 5.66
CA GLN A 19 -7.71 -14.85 5.67
C GLN A 19 -6.84 -13.70 6.19
N TYR A 20 -7.16 -12.46 5.79
CA TYR A 20 -6.49 -11.25 6.27
C TYR A 20 -6.58 -11.14 7.80
N TYR A 21 -7.77 -11.38 8.37
CA TYR A 21 -7.99 -11.42 9.82
C TYR A 21 -7.07 -12.44 10.53
N ARG A 22 -7.02 -13.68 10.01
CA ARG A 22 -6.13 -14.72 10.56
C ARG A 22 -4.66 -14.33 10.51
N LYS A 23 -4.23 -13.64 9.44
CA LYS A 23 -2.84 -13.16 9.31
C LYS A 23 -2.51 -12.05 10.30
N MET A 24 -3.44 -11.14 10.57
CA MET A 24 -3.28 -10.15 11.65
C MET A 24 -3.22 -10.83 13.03
N GLU A 25 -4.02 -11.88 13.27
CA GLU A 25 -4.05 -12.63 14.54
C GLU A 25 -2.72 -13.32 14.81
N GLN A 26 -2.15 -13.98 13.79
CA GLN A 26 -0.83 -14.61 13.87
C GLN A 26 0.28 -13.61 14.25
N ARG A 27 0.14 -12.34 13.87
CA ARG A 27 1.08 -11.26 14.21
C ARG A 27 0.83 -10.61 15.57
N ARG A 28 -0.14 -11.12 16.36
CA ARG A 28 -0.52 -10.61 17.68
C ARG A 28 -0.88 -9.11 17.68
N LEU A 29 -1.49 -8.65 16.60
CA LEU A 29 -1.95 -7.27 16.47
C LEU A 29 -3.26 -7.03 17.23
N ASN A 30 -3.58 -5.76 17.49
CA ASN A 30 -4.88 -5.40 18.03
C ASN A 30 -5.95 -5.53 16.94
N LEU A 31 -6.56 -6.72 16.84
CA LEU A 31 -7.49 -7.07 15.77
C LEU A 31 -8.71 -6.16 15.73
N ASN A 32 -9.31 -5.87 16.88
CA ASN A 32 -10.50 -5.01 16.93
C ASN A 32 -10.21 -3.61 16.40
N HIS A 33 -9.05 -3.04 16.75
CA HIS A 33 -8.62 -1.75 16.25
C HIS A 33 -8.46 -1.76 14.72
N HIS A 34 -7.75 -2.75 14.18
CA HIS A 34 -7.54 -2.84 12.73
C HIS A 34 -8.83 -3.08 11.96
N VAL A 35 -9.69 -3.99 12.43
CA VAL A 35 -10.98 -4.28 11.79
C VAL A 35 -11.85 -3.02 11.81
N GLN A 36 -11.96 -2.32 12.94
CA GLN A 36 -12.73 -1.07 13.02
C GLN A 36 -12.19 -0.01 12.05
N LYS A 37 -10.87 0.16 11.98
CA LYS A 37 -10.24 1.15 11.11
C LYS A 37 -10.40 0.80 9.63
N ILE A 38 -10.30 -0.48 9.26
CA ILE A 38 -10.51 -0.94 7.87
C ILE A 38 -11.96 -0.72 7.44
N VAL A 39 -12.95 -1.01 8.31
CA VAL A 39 -14.35 -0.70 8.03
C VAL A 39 -14.59 0.81 7.91
N ALA A 40 -13.92 1.63 8.73
CA ALA A 40 -14.01 3.08 8.58
C ALA A 40 -13.37 3.56 7.25
N LEU A 41 -12.27 2.96 6.80
CA LEU A 41 -11.67 3.27 5.50
C LEU A 41 -12.61 2.95 4.33
N SER A 42 -13.43 1.90 4.42
CA SER A 42 -14.42 1.60 3.37
C SER A 42 -15.54 2.63 3.30
N GLU A 43 -15.84 3.31 4.41
CA GLU A 43 -16.81 4.41 4.43
C GLU A 43 -16.24 5.67 3.75
N VAL A 44 -14.93 5.86 3.74
CA VAL A 44 -14.26 7.02 3.13
C VAL A 44 -13.90 6.79 1.66
N TYR A 45 -13.31 5.63 1.34
CA TYR A 45 -12.75 5.33 0.02
C TYR A 45 -13.63 4.39 -0.82
N GLY A 46 -14.69 3.83 -0.25
CA GLY A 46 -15.55 2.83 -0.88
C GLY A 46 -15.05 1.40 -0.66
N SER A 47 -15.98 0.44 -0.66
CA SER A 47 -15.69 -0.97 -0.41
C SER A 47 -14.75 -1.58 -1.46
N ASP A 48 -14.94 -1.25 -2.74
CA ASP A 48 -14.16 -1.83 -3.83
C ASP A 48 -12.67 -1.44 -3.74
N ALA A 49 -12.38 -0.15 -3.47
CA ALA A 49 -11.02 0.33 -3.28
C ALA A 49 -10.32 -0.36 -2.09
N VAL A 50 -11.05 -0.60 -1.00
CA VAL A 50 -10.53 -1.34 0.15
C VAL A 50 -10.32 -2.82 -0.19
N ALA A 51 -11.22 -3.44 -0.94
CA ALA A 51 -11.08 -4.84 -1.36
C ALA A 51 -9.81 -5.06 -2.20
N GLU A 52 -9.54 -4.16 -3.14
CA GLU A 52 -8.31 -4.16 -3.92
C GLU A 52 -7.07 -3.92 -3.05
N ALA A 53 -7.11 -2.92 -2.15
CA ALA A 53 -6.00 -2.65 -1.23
C ALA A 53 -5.73 -3.84 -0.29
N MET A 54 -6.76 -4.58 0.15
CA MET A 54 -6.60 -5.82 0.91
C MET A 54 -5.93 -6.92 0.09
N THR A 55 -6.17 -6.96 -1.23
CA THR A 55 -5.57 -7.92 -2.16
C THR A 55 -4.08 -7.63 -2.33
N ASP A 56 -3.72 -6.36 -2.58
CA ASP A 56 -2.32 -5.91 -2.62
C ASP A 56 -1.60 -6.20 -1.31
N ALA A 57 -2.22 -5.86 -0.19
CA ALA A 57 -1.69 -6.13 1.15
C ALA A 57 -1.44 -7.63 1.38
N PHE A 58 -2.25 -8.50 0.78
CA PHE A 58 -2.02 -9.94 0.78
C PHE A 58 -0.81 -10.34 -0.05
N GLN A 59 -0.66 -9.77 -1.26
CA GLN A 59 0.49 -10.00 -2.13
C GLN A 59 1.81 -9.60 -1.46
N PHE A 60 1.83 -8.45 -0.76
CA PHE A 60 3.00 -7.94 -0.06
C PHE A 60 3.18 -8.49 1.37
N GLN A 61 2.30 -9.40 1.82
CA GLN A 61 2.30 -9.94 3.19
C GLN A 61 2.32 -8.84 4.26
N ALA A 62 1.59 -7.75 4.04
CA ALA A 62 1.53 -6.59 4.91
C ALA A 62 0.14 -6.48 5.54
N PHE A 63 0.02 -6.91 6.80
CA PHE A 63 -1.27 -7.04 7.49
C PHE A 63 -1.42 -5.98 8.57
N SER A 64 -2.00 -4.82 8.22
CA SER A 64 -2.38 -3.76 9.17
C SER A 64 -3.35 -2.78 8.50
N SER A 65 -4.16 -2.10 9.31
CA SER A 65 -5.02 -1.02 8.80
C SER A 65 -4.22 0.16 8.25
N GLU A 66 -3.02 0.39 8.77
CA GLU A 66 -2.12 1.48 8.36
C GLU A 66 -1.61 1.26 6.94
N TYR A 67 -1.31 0.01 6.57
CA TYR A 67 -0.85 -0.29 5.22
C TYR A 67 -1.98 -0.14 4.19
N ILE A 68 -3.19 -0.58 4.53
CA ILE A 68 -4.38 -0.36 3.70
C ILE A 68 -4.63 1.14 3.51
N ALA A 69 -4.58 1.93 4.59
CA ALA A 69 -4.72 3.39 4.50
C ALA A 69 -3.66 3.99 3.57
N ASN A 70 -2.40 3.58 3.69
CA ASN A 70 -1.33 4.06 2.82
C ASN A 70 -1.59 3.76 1.33
N ILE A 71 -2.02 2.54 0.98
CA ILE A 71 -2.36 2.21 -0.42
C ILE A 71 -3.49 3.10 -0.93
N LEU A 72 -4.55 3.28 -0.14
CA LEU A 72 -5.70 4.11 -0.52
C LEU A 72 -5.30 5.58 -0.69
N GLU A 73 -4.52 6.12 0.23
CA GLU A 73 -3.99 7.49 0.14
C GLU A 73 -3.12 7.66 -1.11
N GLN A 74 -2.22 6.72 -1.39
CA GLN A 74 -1.37 6.75 -2.58
C GLN A 74 -2.18 6.74 -3.88
N ARG A 75 -3.21 5.88 -3.97
CA ARG A 75 -4.09 5.78 -5.14
C ARG A 75 -5.00 7.00 -5.30
N SER A 76 -5.38 7.65 -4.20
CA SER A 76 -6.20 8.87 -4.23
C SER A 76 -5.43 10.11 -4.69
N ARG A 77 -4.09 10.06 -4.70
CA ARG A 77 -3.27 11.13 -5.26
C ARG A 77 -3.32 11.06 -6.78
N PHE A 78 -4.07 11.98 -7.38
CA PHE A 78 -3.89 12.30 -8.79
C PHE A 78 -2.49 12.89 -8.97
N LEU A 79 -1.56 12.12 -9.55
CA LEU A 79 -0.37 12.73 -10.09
C LEU A 79 -0.81 13.62 -11.27
N PRO A 80 -0.29 14.84 -11.40
CA PRO A 80 -0.43 15.57 -12.65
C PRO A 80 0.08 14.67 -13.77
N GLU A 81 -0.50 14.79 -14.98
CA GLU A 81 0.07 14.11 -16.14
C GLU A 81 1.58 14.36 -16.14
N PRO A 82 2.41 13.30 -16.24
CA PRO A 82 3.84 13.47 -16.33
C PRO A 82 4.12 14.47 -17.45
N GLY A 83 4.63 15.65 -17.08
CA GLY A 83 4.96 16.65 -18.07
C GLY A 83 5.96 16.06 -19.06
N ALA A 84 5.89 16.49 -20.32
CA ALA A 84 6.93 16.14 -21.29
C ALA A 84 8.29 16.44 -20.65
N LEU A 85 9.20 15.47 -20.67
CA LEU A 85 10.56 15.65 -20.16
C LEU A 85 11.17 16.83 -20.92
N HIS A 86 11.18 18.01 -20.31
CA HIS A 86 11.75 19.21 -20.90
C HIS A 86 13.26 19.11 -20.81
N LEU A 87 13.85 18.47 -21.81
CA LEU A 87 15.28 18.55 -22.06
C LEU A 87 15.57 20.00 -22.46
N THR A 88 16.13 20.79 -21.55
CA THR A 88 16.48 22.18 -21.83
C THR A 88 17.47 22.30 -22.97
N ARG A 89 18.25 21.24 -23.26
CA ARG A 89 19.16 21.18 -24.39
C ARG A 89 19.27 19.75 -24.96
N ARG A 90 19.47 19.68 -26.29
CA ARG A 90 19.61 18.43 -27.05
C ARG A 90 20.87 17.62 -26.69
N GLU A 91 21.83 18.26 -26.02
CA GLU A 91 23.11 17.71 -25.55
C GLU A 91 23.00 16.87 -24.26
N ASP A 92 21.91 17.01 -23.49
CA ASP A 92 21.64 16.20 -22.29
C ASP A 92 21.31 14.72 -22.62
N LEU A 93 21.14 14.40 -23.91
CA LEU A 93 20.69 13.09 -24.39
C LEU A 93 21.83 12.10 -24.67
N LEU A 94 23.11 12.51 -24.74
CA LEU A 94 24.13 11.66 -25.37
C LEU A 94 25.55 11.58 -24.78
N GLU A 95 25.91 12.23 -23.67
CA GLU A 95 27.31 12.12 -23.16
C GLU A 95 27.45 12.00 -21.63
N LEU A 96 26.60 11.23 -20.96
CA LEU A 96 26.91 10.84 -19.57
C LEU A 96 27.91 9.68 -19.57
N LYS A 97 29.20 9.97 -19.39
CA LYS A 97 30.20 8.96 -19.02
C LYS A 97 30.25 8.88 -17.50
N VAL A 98 29.90 7.71 -16.96
CA VAL A 98 30.11 7.38 -15.55
C VAL A 98 31.52 6.81 -15.44
N ASP A 99 32.38 7.44 -14.64
CA ASP A 99 33.69 6.89 -14.31
C ASP A 99 33.51 5.59 -13.53
N GLN A 100 34.39 4.60 -13.76
CA GLN A 100 34.32 3.34 -13.03
C GLN A 100 34.51 3.62 -11.52
N PRO A 101 33.66 3.04 -10.65
CA PRO A 101 33.79 3.23 -9.22
C PRO A 101 35.16 2.73 -8.74
N ASP A 102 35.81 3.49 -7.87
CA ASP A 102 37.05 3.06 -7.24
C ASP A 102 36.77 1.90 -6.27
N LEU A 103 37.21 0.70 -6.63
CA LEU A 103 37.04 -0.50 -5.82
C LEU A 103 38.11 -0.66 -4.73
N ASN A 104 39.18 0.15 -4.76
CA ASN A 104 40.27 0.07 -3.78
C ASN A 104 39.82 0.44 -2.36
N ILE A 105 38.65 1.08 -2.21
CA ILE A 105 38.06 1.42 -0.92
C ILE A 105 37.63 0.20 -0.09
N TYR A 106 37.56 -1.00 -0.70
CA TYR A 106 37.15 -2.24 -0.05
C TYR A 106 38.31 -3.18 0.31
N GLU A 107 39.56 -2.80 0.03
CA GLU A 107 40.75 -3.63 0.27
C GLU A 107 41.42 -3.39 1.65
N GLN A 108 40.72 -2.78 2.62
CA GLN A 108 41.19 -2.58 4.00
C GLN A 108 40.64 -3.61 4.99
#